data_AF-A0AAV6VEJ8-F1
#
_entry.id   AF-A0AAV6VEJ8-F1
#
_cell.length_a   1.000
_cell.length_b   1.000
_cell.length_c   1.000
_cell.angle_alpha   90.00
_cell.angle_beta   90.00
_cell.angle_gamma   90.00
#
_symmetry.space_group_name_H-M   'P 1'
#
loop_
_entity.id
_entity.type
_entity.pdbx_description
1 polymer ?
#
loop_
_entity_poly.entity_id
_entity_poly.type
_entity_poly.pdbx_seq_one_letter_code
_entity_poly.pdbx_strand_id
1 'polypeptide(L)'
;MDPNLSILFWEVCEELSKKSPTTKWKIGESVTSPVIRRDEDTSWTLRFYPSGVEETGAEEGLVFSLERDSCDVSVVVKVTIHLCHFTTPVKSYTMQCRFEEGDISYKCQLADVENIAKLGIFIPLQTLCVRVFLNFIDS
;
A
#
# COMPACT_ATOMS: atom_id res chain seq x y z
N MET A 1 -16.75 3.96 -17.24
CA MET A 1 -15.49 4.49 -16.67
C MET A 1 -14.37 4.12 -17.60
N ASP A 2 -13.36 4.97 -17.79
CA ASP A 2 -12.16 4.60 -18.57
C ASP A 2 -11.35 3.59 -17.75
N PRO A 3 -11.13 2.35 -18.23
CA PRO A 3 -10.37 1.32 -17.53
C PRO A 3 -8.89 1.67 -17.35
N ASN A 4 -8.42 2.80 -17.88
CA ASN A 4 -7.05 3.29 -17.70
C ASN A 4 -6.93 4.44 -16.69
N LEU A 5 -8.03 4.95 -16.13
CA LEU A 5 -7.96 6.05 -15.17
C LEU A 5 -7.57 5.54 -13.78
N SER A 6 -6.26 5.45 -13.53
CA SER A 6 -5.73 5.21 -12.19
C SER A 6 -5.98 6.45 -11.31
N ILE A 7 -6.98 6.37 -10.43
CA ILE A 7 -7.30 7.44 -9.47
C ILE A 7 -6.33 7.35 -8.29
N LEU A 8 -5.75 8.49 -7.88
CA LEU A 8 -4.99 8.56 -6.64
C LEU A 8 -5.93 8.20 -5.50
N PHE A 9 -5.68 7.05 -4.89
CA PHE A 9 -6.50 6.52 -3.82
C PHE A 9 -6.02 7.05 -2.48
N TRP A 10 -4.72 6.97 -2.21
CA TRP A 10 -4.18 7.28 -0.90
C TRP A 10 -2.79 7.85 -0.98
N GLU A 11 -2.53 8.90 -0.20
CA GLU A 11 -1.23 9.51 -0.04
C GLU A 11 -0.83 9.43 1.44
N VAL A 12 0.34 8.88 1.70
CA VAL A 12 0.91 8.72 3.05
C VAL A 12 2.19 9.53 3.10
N CYS A 13 2.10 10.71 3.69
CA CYS A 13 3.20 11.67 3.81
C CYS A 13 3.39 12.03 5.30
N GLU A 14 2.35 12.61 5.92
CA GLU A 14 2.43 13.08 7.30
C GLU A 14 2.62 11.94 8.32
N GLU A 15 1.90 10.84 8.18
CA GLU A 15 1.97 9.69 9.09
C GLU A 15 3.38 9.10 9.17
N LEU A 16 4.10 9.09 8.05
CA LEU A 16 5.48 8.62 7.98
C LEU A 16 6.42 9.55 8.77
N SER A 17 6.10 10.84 8.81
CA SER A 17 6.87 11.87 9.49
C SER A 17 6.54 12.03 10.99
N LYS A 18 5.37 11.54 11.45
CA LYS A 18 4.92 11.61 12.86
C LYS A 18 5.80 10.79 13.80
N LYS A 19 6.57 9.83 13.28
CA LYS A 19 7.62 9.12 14.02
C LYS A 19 8.88 9.99 14.04
N SER A 20 9.31 10.38 15.24
CA SER A 20 10.60 11.06 15.47
C SER A 20 11.74 10.33 14.75
N PRO A 21 12.81 11.02 14.29
CA PRO A 21 13.99 10.38 13.68
C PRO A 21 14.61 9.26 14.54
N THR A 22 14.32 9.23 15.84
CA THR A 22 14.77 8.22 16.81
C THR A 22 13.79 7.07 17.06
N THR A 23 12.53 7.18 16.58
CA THR A 23 11.49 6.16 16.78
C THR A 23 11.27 5.39 15.48
N LYS A 24 11.86 4.21 15.38
CA LYS A 24 11.67 3.32 14.23
C LYS A 24 10.26 2.70 14.24
N TRP A 25 9.70 2.50 13.06
CA TRP A 25 8.50 1.67 12.88
C TRP A 25 8.81 0.24 13.34
N LYS A 26 7.91 -0.36 14.11
CA LYS A 26 8.05 -1.76 14.53
C LYS A 26 7.46 -2.70 13.49
N ILE A 27 7.95 -3.94 13.42
CA ILE A 27 7.33 -5.00 12.61
C ILE A 27 5.86 -5.14 13.04
N GLY A 28 4.95 -5.26 12.06
CA GLY A 28 3.51 -5.34 12.29
C GLY A 28 2.81 -3.98 12.51
N GLU A 29 3.55 -2.90 12.76
CA GLU A 29 2.98 -1.56 12.83
C GLU A 29 2.57 -1.10 11.42
N SER A 30 1.34 -0.59 11.30
CA SER A 30 0.79 -0.15 10.01
C SER A 30 0.11 1.20 10.08
N VAL A 31 -0.01 1.80 8.91
CA VAL A 31 -0.93 2.90 8.62
C VAL A 31 -2.05 2.35 7.76
N THR A 32 -3.29 2.70 8.08
CA THR A 32 -4.47 2.27 7.31
C THR A 32 -5.01 3.43 6.49
N SER A 33 -5.37 3.16 5.25
CA SER A 33 -6.01 4.11 4.35
C SER A 33 -7.44 4.44 4.79
N PRO A 34 -8.03 5.52 4.26
CA PRO A 34 -9.48 5.65 4.21
C PRO A 34 -10.14 4.43 3.53
N VAL A 35 -11.40 4.19 3.86
CA VAL A 35 -12.23 3.17 3.21
C VAL A 35 -12.63 3.66 1.81
N ILE A 36 -12.52 2.79 0.82
CA ILE A 36 -13.10 3.01 -0.51
C ILE A 36 -14.34 2.15 -0.62
N ARG A 37 -15.41 2.70 -1.18
CA ARG A 37 -16.55 1.89 -1.63
C ARG A 37 -16.47 1.77 -3.15
N ARG A 38 -16.46 0.54 -3.66
CA ARG A 38 -16.58 0.28 -5.11
C ARG A 38 -18.04 0.38 -5.53
N ASP A 39 -18.91 -0.19 -4.70
CA ASP A 39 -20.36 -0.25 -4.85
C ASP A 39 -21.01 -0.18 -3.45
N GLU A 40 -22.33 -0.39 -3.37
CA GLU A 40 -23.07 -0.32 -2.11
C GLU A 40 -22.68 -1.41 -1.10
N ASP A 41 -22.16 -2.55 -1.60
CA ASP A 41 -21.95 -3.77 -0.83
C ASP A 41 -20.46 -4.12 -0.62
N THR A 42 -19.56 -3.50 -1.37
CA THR A 42 -18.13 -3.79 -1.35
C THR A 42 -17.30 -2.57 -0.97
N SER A 43 -16.63 -2.67 0.16
CA SER A 43 -15.64 -1.70 0.63
C SER A 43 -14.24 -2.30 0.77
N TRP A 44 -13.25 -1.43 0.63
CA TRP A 44 -11.84 -1.77 0.56
C TRP A 44 -11.01 -0.88 1.46
N THR A 45 -9.99 -1.45 2.10
CA THR A 45 -8.98 -0.71 2.85
C THR A 45 -7.59 -1.22 2.50
N LEU A 46 -6.60 -0.34 2.57
CA LEU A 46 -5.20 -0.70 2.40
C LEU A 46 -4.46 -0.43 3.69
N ARG A 47 -3.69 -1.41 4.14
CA ARG A 47 -2.73 -1.25 5.23
C ARG A 47 -1.33 -1.23 4.66
N PHE A 48 -0.55 -0.24 5.05
CA PHE A 48 0.88 -0.14 4.75
C PHE A 48 1.69 -0.41 6.00
N TYR A 49 2.62 -1.37 5.93
CA TYR A 49 3.51 -1.78 7.01
C TYR A 49 4.95 -1.33 6.67
N PRO A 50 5.44 -0.21 7.21
CA PRO A 50 6.73 0.37 6.81
C PRO A 50 7.96 -0.44 7.21
N SER A 51 7.80 -1.37 8.15
CA SER A 51 8.83 -2.33 8.60
C SER A 51 8.43 -3.79 8.36
N GLY A 52 7.38 -4.03 7.57
CA GLY A 52 6.92 -5.38 7.23
C GLY A 52 6.11 -6.07 8.32
N VAL A 53 5.90 -7.38 8.14
CA VAL A 53 5.14 -8.26 9.04
C VAL A 53 5.90 -9.57 9.25
N GLU A 54 5.77 -10.19 10.44
CA GLU A 54 6.50 -11.42 10.80
C GLU A 54 6.22 -12.57 9.82
N GLU A 55 4.99 -12.68 9.33
CA GLU A 55 4.52 -13.75 8.44
C GLU A 55 5.22 -13.79 7.09
N THR A 56 5.79 -12.67 6.61
CA THR A 56 6.43 -12.62 5.29
C THR A 56 7.83 -13.23 5.27
N GLY A 57 8.38 -13.65 6.42
CA GLY A 57 9.75 -14.20 6.52
C GLY A 57 10.87 -13.21 6.18
N ALA A 58 10.51 -12.02 5.70
CA ALA A 58 11.38 -10.89 5.46
C ALA A 58 11.29 -9.96 6.67
N GLU A 59 12.31 -10.00 7.52
CA GLU A 59 12.39 -9.16 8.72
C GLU A 59 12.50 -7.66 8.41
N GLU A 60 12.69 -7.30 7.13
CA GLU A 60 12.79 -5.93 6.67
C GLU A 60 12.24 -5.88 5.24
N GLY A 61 10.94 -5.60 5.07
CA GLY A 61 10.39 -5.24 3.75
C GLY A 61 9.16 -4.35 3.86
N LEU A 62 8.95 -3.44 2.90
CA LEU A 62 7.67 -2.73 2.80
C LEU A 62 6.56 -3.70 2.41
N VAL A 63 5.51 -3.78 3.22
CA VAL A 63 4.35 -4.66 2.94
C VAL A 63 3.08 -3.81 2.81
N PHE A 64 2.25 -4.16 1.84
CA PHE A 64 0.90 -3.63 1.71
C PHE A 64 -0.11 -4.78 1.77
N SER A 65 -1.21 -4.56 2.47
CA SER A 65 -2.35 -5.47 2.55
C SER A 65 -3.57 -4.75 2.02
N LEU A 66 -4.18 -5.26 0.96
CA LEU A 66 -5.46 -4.80 0.45
C LEU A 66 -6.54 -5.72 1.01
N GLU A 67 -7.47 -5.16 1.77
CA GLU A 67 -8.53 -5.86 2.49
C GLU A 67 -9.89 -5.46 1.92
N ARG A 68 -10.82 -6.43 1.82
CA ARG A 68 -12.22 -6.21 1.41
C ARG A 68 -13.18 -6.82 2.41
N ASP A 69 -14.39 -6.27 2.49
CA ASP A 69 -15.45 -6.71 3.41
C ASP A 69 -16.39 -7.78 2.81
N SER A 70 -16.71 -7.70 1.52
CA SER A 70 -17.44 -8.75 0.77
C SER A 70 -16.49 -9.66 0.01
N CYS A 71 -16.79 -10.95 0.03
CA CYS A 71 -16.02 -12.01 -0.63
C CYS A 71 -16.85 -12.87 -1.57
N ASP A 72 -18.03 -12.38 -1.97
CA ASP A 72 -19.03 -13.14 -2.74
C ASP A 72 -18.71 -13.26 -4.24
N VAL A 73 -17.72 -12.50 -4.72
CA VAL A 73 -17.30 -12.52 -6.13
C VAL A 73 -15.77 -12.49 -6.25
N SER A 74 -15.24 -13.20 -7.23
CA SER A 74 -13.84 -13.03 -7.62
C SER A 74 -13.63 -11.65 -8.25
N VAL A 75 -12.53 -10.99 -7.94
CA VAL A 75 -12.20 -9.66 -8.46
C VAL A 75 -10.70 -9.50 -8.65
N VAL A 76 -10.32 -8.75 -9.68
CA VAL A 76 -8.93 -8.37 -9.92
C VAL A 76 -8.80 -6.86 -9.73
N VAL A 77 -7.91 -6.47 -8.81
CA VAL A 77 -7.58 -5.08 -8.54
C VAL A 77 -6.14 -4.83 -8.97
N LYS A 78 -5.94 -3.88 -9.88
CA LYS A 78 -4.61 -3.36 -10.20
C LYS A 78 -4.23 -2.29 -9.18
N VAL A 79 -3.17 -2.55 -8.42
CA VAL A 79 -2.61 -1.62 -7.45
C VAL A 79 -1.30 -1.06 -8.01
N THR A 80 -1.18 0.26 -8.04
CA THR A 80 0.07 0.94 -8.38
C THR A 80 0.55 1.74 -7.18
N ILE A 81 1.79 1.50 -6.76
CA ILE A 81 2.40 2.14 -5.59
C ILE A 81 3.58 2.97 -6.07
N HIS A 82 3.55 4.27 -5.81
CA HIS A 82 4.65 5.18 -6.06
C HIS A 82 5.31 5.57 -4.74
N LEU A 83 6.59 5.27 -4.61
CA LEU A 83 7.46 5.84 -3.60
C LEU A 83 7.98 7.17 -4.15
N CYS A 84 7.62 8.27 -3.51
CA CYS A 84 7.85 9.62 -4.00
C CYS A 84 8.78 10.41 -3.08
N HIS A 85 9.55 11.31 -3.68
CA HIS A 85 10.18 12.44 -3.01
C HIS A 85 9.33 13.68 -3.30
N PHE A 86 8.65 14.21 -2.29
CA PHE A 86 7.55 15.16 -2.43
C PHE A 86 6.51 14.61 -3.43
N THR A 87 6.34 15.30 -4.56
CA THR A 87 5.39 14.95 -5.60
C THR A 87 6.00 14.10 -6.71
N THR A 88 7.32 13.86 -6.70
CA THR A 88 8.05 13.18 -7.78
C THR A 88 8.21 11.70 -7.45
N PRO A 89 7.66 10.78 -8.25
CA PRO A 89 7.90 9.35 -8.10
C PRO A 89 9.39 9.02 -8.30
N VAL A 90 9.99 8.38 -7.32
CA VAL A 90 11.36 7.84 -7.38
C VAL A 90 11.33 6.38 -7.80
N LYS A 91 10.29 5.66 -7.36
CA LYS A 91 10.09 4.25 -7.70
C LYS A 91 8.62 3.91 -7.78
N SER A 92 8.26 3.05 -8.74
CA SER A 92 6.89 2.66 -8.99
C SER A 92 6.77 1.15 -9.07
N TYR A 93 5.71 0.62 -8.48
CA TYR A 93 5.38 -0.79 -8.46
C TYR A 93 3.96 -0.98 -8.95
N THR A 94 3.73 -1.99 -9.77
CA THR A 94 2.39 -2.34 -10.24
C THR A 94 2.17 -3.82 -9.99
N MET A 95 1.03 -4.15 -9.38
CA MET A 95 0.64 -5.51 -9.06
C MET A 95 -0.83 -5.72 -9.41
N GLN A 96 -1.16 -6.95 -9.76
CA GLN A 96 -2.55 -7.40 -9.94
C GLN A 96 -2.91 -8.26 -8.73
N CYS A 97 -3.72 -7.71 -7.84
CA CYS A 97 -4.26 -8.41 -6.69
C CYS A 97 -5.50 -9.16 -7.15
N ARG A 98 -5.40 -10.49 -7.24
CA ARG A 98 -6.53 -11.36 -7.53
C ARG A 98 -7.10 -11.86 -6.20
N PHE A 99 -8.39 -11.64 -6.01
CA PHE A 99 -9.17 -12.19 -4.91
C PHE A 99 -10.12 -13.21 -5.50
N GLU A 100 -10.05 -14.46 -5.02
CA GLU A 100 -11.03 -15.48 -5.33
C GLU A 100 -12.23 -15.35 -4.38
N GLU A 101 -13.34 -16.06 -4.67
CA GLU A 101 -14.48 -16.13 -3.75
C GLU A 101 -14.02 -16.61 -2.36
N GLY A 102 -14.42 -15.90 -1.31
CA GLY A 102 -14.00 -16.15 0.08
C GLY A 102 -12.74 -15.41 0.54
N ASP A 103 -11.89 -14.91 -0.37
CA ASP A 103 -10.69 -14.16 0.03
C ASP A 103 -11.05 -12.81 0.64
N ILE A 104 -10.45 -12.43 1.76
CA ILE A 104 -10.71 -11.12 2.41
C ILE A 104 -9.50 -10.18 2.38
N SER A 105 -8.32 -10.70 2.07
CA SER A 105 -7.08 -9.92 2.08
C SER A 105 -6.07 -10.41 1.06
N TYR A 106 -5.39 -9.50 0.39
CA TYR A 106 -4.24 -9.77 -0.46
C TYR A 106 -3.04 -8.99 0.05
N LYS A 107 -1.93 -9.68 0.34
CA LYS A 107 -0.68 -9.06 0.81
C LYS A 107 0.36 -9.06 -0.31
N CYS A 108 1.04 -7.94 -0.48
CA CYS A 108 2.19 -7.81 -1.37
C CYS A 108 3.38 -7.21 -0.64
N GLN A 109 4.57 -7.74 -0.92
CA GLN A 109 5.82 -7.22 -0.40
C GLN A 109 6.62 -6.57 -1.54
N LEU A 110 7.22 -5.41 -1.27
CA LEU A 110 8.18 -4.78 -2.18
C LEU A 110 9.59 -5.26 -1.81
N ALA A 111 10.03 -6.35 -2.44
CA ALA A 111 11.22 -7.11 -2.06
C ALA A 111 12.56 -6.36 -2.19
N ASP A 112 12.60 -5.29 -2.97
CA ASP A 112 13.80 -4.50 -3.25
C ASP A 112 13.86 -3.20 -2.43
N VAL A 113 12.97 -3.05 -1.44
CA VAL A 113 13.02 -2.00 -0.42
C VAL A 113 12.97 -2.67 0.93
N GLU A 114 14.14 -2.81 1.55
CA GLU A 114 14.28 -3.49 2.84
C GLU A 114 13.49 -2.76 3.93
N ASN A 115 13.54 -1.44 4.04
CA ASN A 115 12.57 -0.73 4.90
C ASN A 115 12.50 0.74 4.54
N ILE A 116 11.51 1.41 5.10
CA ILE A 116 11.32 2.85 4.89
C ILE A 116 12.50 3.69 5.43
N ALA A 117 13.21 3.20 6.46
CA ALA A 117 14.35 3.90 7.03
C ALA A 117 15.56 3.92 6.08
N LYS A 118 15.74 2.90 5.23
CA LYS A 118 16.76 2.92 4.17
C LYS A 118 16.46 3.96 3.11
N LEU A 119 15.18 4.21 2.79
CA LEU A 119 14.79 5.35 1.95
C LEU A 119 15.17 6.67 2.62
N GLY A 120 15.04 6.74 3.95
CA GLY A 120 15.51 7.83 4.82
C GLY A 120 16.99 8.22 4.64
N ILE A 121 17.85 7.28 4.26
CA ILE A 121 19.28 7.49 4.02
C ILE A 121 19.51 8.25 2.69
N PHE A 122 18.66 8.00 1.70
CA PHE A 122 18.73 8.66 0.39
C PHE A 122 17.88 9.94 0.32
N ILE A 123 16.83 10.04 1.15
CA ILE A 123 15.80 11.08 1.11
C ILE A 123 15.33 11.39 2.54
N PRO A 124 15.24 12.65 2.99
CA PRO A 124 14.71 12.97 4.31
C PRO A 124 13.27 12.43 4.51
N LEU A 125 12.98 11.79 5.63
CA LEU A 125 11.66 11.17 5.89
C LEU A 125 10.48 12.15 5.77
N GLN A 126 10.67 13.42 6.14
CA GLN A 126 9.66 14.48 6.02
C GLN A 126 9.25 14.77 4.56
N THR A 127 10.07 14.32 3.61
CA THR A 127 9.89 14.53 2.18
C THR A 127 9.52 13.23 1.47
N LEU A 128 9.44 12.11 2.19
CA LEU A 128 9.03 10.83 1.65
C LEU A 128 7.51 10.77 1.63
N CYS A 129 6.97 10.32 0.49
CA CYS A 129 5.54 10.11 0.33
C CYS A 129 5.27 8.78 -0.36
N VAL A 130 4.25 8.07 0.10
CA VAL A 130 3.74 6.88 -0.58
C VAL A 130 2.41 7.23 -1.21
N ARG A 131 2.32 7.11 -2.54
CA ARG A 131 1.07 7.28 -3.28
C ARG A 131 0.59 5.95 -3.79
N VAL A 132 -0.66 5.62 -3.50
CA VAL A 132 -1.29 4.39 -3.99
C VAL A 132 -2.42 4.76 -4.91
N PHE A 133 -2.45 4.10 -6.06
CA PHE A 133 -3.49 4.19 -7.06
C PHE A 133 -4.14 2.82 -7.21
N LEU A 134 -5.47 2.81 -7.26
CA LEU A 134 -6.23 1.58 -7.45
C LEU A 134 -7.03 1.67 -8.74
N ASN A 135 -7.13 0.55 -9.43
CA ASN A 135 -7.95 0.41 -10.61
C ASN A 135 -8.59 -0.99 -10.61
N PHE A 136 -9.91 -1.04 -10.61
CA PHE A 136 -10.66 -2.29 -10.63
C PHE A 136 -10.75 -2.77 -12.07
N ILE A 137 -10.27 -3.98 -12.32
CA ILE A 137 -10.37 -4.60 -13.63
C ILE A 137 -11.70 -5.36 -13.62
N ASP A 138 -12.74 -4.74 -14.19
CA ASP A 138 -14.01 -5.42 -14.41
C ASP A 138 -13.74 -6.65 -15.31
N SER A 139 -14.18 -7.82 -14.85
CA SER A 139 -14.15 -9.08 -15.58
C SER A 139 -15.33 -9.20 -16.54
#